data_AF-A0A7V4PQZ6-F1
#
_entry.id   AF-A0A7V4PQZ6-F1
#
_cell.length_a   1.000
_cell.length_b   1.000
_cell.length_c   1.000
_cell.angle_alpha   90.00
_cell.angle_beta   90.00
_cell.angle_gamma   90.00
#
_symmetry.space_group_name_H-M   'P 1'
#
loop_
_entity.id
_entity.type
_entity.pdbx_description
1 polymer ?
#
loop_
_entity_poly.entity_id
_entity_poly.type
_entity_poly.pdbx_seq_one_letter_code
_entity_poly.pdbx_strand_id
1 'polypeptide(L)'
;MTALEARKFAEKEIKAGKTPSYNDLREWLELVEGLGELKKVDGVDWNLEMGTLAELIARESKGAVPAVLFDNIKDYPKGYRALFAQNASFKRMALNLGLPLQLSGLDLVRAFRQKLAAHEPIPHKVVKSGPILENVLSGKDVNLLKFPVPFMHELDG
;
A
#
# COMPACT_ATOMS: atom_id res chain seq x y z
N MET A 1 -15.05 1.98 13.83
CA MET A 1 -15.68 2.45 12.58
C MET A 1 -15.72 1.24 11.65
N THR A 2 -16.86 0.94 11.05
CA THR A 2 -16.99 -0.14 10.06
C THR A 2 -16.33 0.29 8.73
N ALA A 3 -15.92 -0.66 7.89
CA ALA A 3 -15.34 -0.36 6.57
C ALA A 3 -16.26 0.55 5.71
N LEU A 4 -17.58 0.37 5.84
CA LEU A 4 -18.56 1.20 5.14
C LEU A 4 -18.59 2.65 5.65
N GLU A 5 -18.45 2.85 6.96
CA GLU A 5 -18.37 4.18 7.56
C GLU A 5 -17.06 4.89 7.21
N ALA A 6 -15.94 4.16 7.21
CA ALA A 6 -14.63 4.67 6.78
C ALA A 6 -14.67 5.14 5.33
N ARG A 7 -15.30 4.35 4.44
CA ARG A 7 -15.49 4.73 3.03
C ARG A 7 -16.33 5.99 2.87
N LYS A 8 -17.47 6.09 3.55
CA LYS A 8 -18.33 7.29 3.50
C LYS A 8 -17.63 8.54 4.04
N PHE A 9 -16.82 8.38 5.08
CA PHE A 9 -16.02 9.48 5.63
C PHE A 9 -14.95 9.95 4.63
N ALA A 10 -14.22 9.01 4.02
CA ALA A 10 -13.24 9.33 3.00
C ALA A 10 -13.86 10.02 1.79
N GLU A 11 -15.00 9.53 1.29
CA GLU A 11 -15.76 10.17 0.19
C GLU A 11 -16.14 11.62 0.52
N LYS A 12 -16.50 11.91 1.78
CA LYS A 12 -16.81 13.27 2.25
C LYS A 12 -15.58 14.17 2.26
N GLU A 13 -14.45 13.70 2.79
CA GLU A 13 -13.20 14.47 2.84
C GLU A 13 -12.70 14.78 1.43
N ILE A 14 -12.74 13.79 0.52
CA ILE A 14 -12.36 13.97 -0.90
C ILE A 14 -13.24 15.05 -1.55
N LYS A 15 -14.56 15.01 -1.35
CA LYS A 15 -15.49 16.03 -1.87
C LYS A 15 -15.22 17.42 -1.29
N ALA A 16 -14.72 17.49 -0.06
CA ALA A 16 -14.32 18.74 0.58
C ALA A 16 -12.92 19.25 0.16
N GLY A 17 -12.27 18.58 -0.80
CA GLY A 17 -10.91 18.90 -1.25
C GLY A 17 -9.84 18.55 -0.22
N LYS A 18 -10.17 17.71 0.76
CA LYS A 18 -9.27 17.23 1.81
C LYS A 18 -8.79 15.81 1.49
N THR A 19 -7.61 15.48 2.00
CA THR A 19 -7.05 14.14 1.90
C THR A 19 -7.55 13.30 3.07
N PRO A 20 -8.22 12.16 2.84
CA PRO A 20 -8.64 11.28 3.91
C PRO A 20 -7.45 10.84 4.77
N SER A 21 -7.63 10.87 6.09
CA SER A 21 -6.70 10.23 7.02
C SER A 21 -6.97 8.73 7.11
N TYR A 22 -5.91 7.95 7.28
CA TYR A 22 -5.98 6.52 7.57
C TYR A 22 -4.94 6.18 8.65
N ASN A 23 -5.19 5.13 9.42
CA ASN A 23 -4.35 4.75 10.55
C ASN A 23 -3.32 3.68 10.19
N ASP A 24 -3.62 2.82 9.23
CA ASP A 24 -2.75 1.70 8.86
C ASP A 24 -2.92 1.25 7.39
N LEU A 25 -2.17 0.21 7.00
CA LEU A 25 -2.21 -0.32 5.64
C LEU A 25 -3.56 -0.96 5.26
N ARG A 26 -4.35 -1.44 6.23
CA ARG A 26 -5.63 -2.11 5.96
C ARG A 26 -6.66 -1.05 5.53
N GLU A 27 -6.75 0.04 6.30
CA GLU A 27 -7.58 1.19 5.92
C GLU A 27 -7.08 1.81 4.61
N TRP A 28 -5.77 1.89 4.39
CA TRP A 28 -5.21 2.37 3.12
C TRP A 28 -5.67 1.54 1.92
N LEU A 29 -5.68 0.21 2.02
CA LEU A 29 -6.16 -0.66 0.95
C LEU A 29 -7.64 -0.40 0.63
N GLU A 30 -8.47 -0.20 1.65
CA GLU A 30 -9.89 0.15 1.46
C GLU A 30 -10.06 1.51 0.76
N LEU A 31 -9.25 2.51 1.13
CA LEU A 31 -9.25 3.81 0.47
C LEU A 31 -8.84 3.70 -0.99
N VAL A 32 -7.75 2.99 -1.29
CA VAL A 32 -7.23 2.85 -2.65
C VAL A 32 -8.16 2.01 -3.53
N GLU A 33 -8.84 1.01 -2.96
CA GLU A 33 -9.94 0.30 -3.63
C GLU A 33 -11.09 1.26 -3.95
N GLY A 34 -11.49 2.11 -3.00
CA GLY A 34 -12.51 3.15 -3.23
C GLY A 34 -12.13 4.20 -4.28
N LEU A 35 -10.83 4.45 -4.47
CA LEU A 35 -10.30 5.30 -5.54
C LEU A 35 -10.27 4.62 -6.91
N GLY A 36 -10.55 3.31 -6.97
CA GLY A 36 -10.43 2.50 -8.18
C GLY A 36 -8.98 2.24 -8.60
N GLU A 37 -8.02 2.40 -7.67
CA GLU A 37 -6.58 2.32 -7.93
C GLU A 37 -5.91 1.08 -7.30
N LEU A 38 -6.71 0.13 -6.81
CA LEU A 38 -6.24 -1.19 -6.33
C LEU A 38 -6.63 -2.28 -7.32
N LYS A 39 -5.66 -3.10 -7.73
CA LYS A 39 -5.87 -4.34 -8.48
C LYS A 39 -5.57 -5.53 -7.58
N LYS A 40 -6.53 -6.45 -7.44
CA LYS A 40 -6.36 -7.71 -6.73
C LYS A 40 -6.04 -8.83 -7.71
N VAL A 41 -5.07 -9.66 -7.40
CA VAL A 41 -4.64 -10.80 -8.23
C VAL A 41 -4.50 -12.02 -7.32
N ASP A 42 -5.08 -13.14 -7.73
CA ASP A 42 -5.14 -14.36 -6.93
C ASP A 42 -4.36 -15.50 -7.61
N GLY A 43 -3.76 -16.37 -6.80
CA GLY A 43 -3.26 -17.66 -7.29
C GLY A 43 -1.93 -17.62 -8.04
N VAL A 44 -1.09 -16.62 -7.73
CA VAL A 44 0.21 -16.43 -8.41
C VAL A 44 1.33 -17.25 -7.77
N ASP A 45 2.31 -17.62 -8.58
CA ASP A 45 3.60 -18.13 -8.12
C ASP A 45 4.50 -16.98 -7.64
N TRP A 46 5.15 -17.20 -6.50
CA TRP A 46 6.11 -16.25 -5.92
C TRP A 46 7.42 -16.21 -6.71
N ASN A 47 7.71 -17.29 -7.45
CA ASN A 47 8.93 -17.45 -8.22
C ASN A 47 8.75 -16.88 -9.64
N LEU A 48 9.31 -15.69 -9.88
CA LEU A 48 9.29 -14.93 -11.15
C LEU A 48 7.93 -14.42 -11.62
N GLU A 49 6.85 -15.18 -11.45
CA GLU A 49 5.52 -14.81 -11.97
C GLU A 49 4.99 -13.53 -11.32
N MET A 50 5.03 -13.42 -9.98
CA MET A 50 4.57 -12.22 -9.27
C MET A 50 5.32 -10.96 -9.71
N GLY A 51 6.65 -11.04 -9.84
CA GLY A 51 7.49 -9.94 -10.33
C GLY A 51 7.16 -9.55 -11.77
N THR A 52 7.05 -10.56 -12.65
CA THR A 52 6.69 -10.38 -14.06
C THR A 52 5.32 -9.72 -14.21
N LEU A 53 4.30 -10.16 -13.47
CA LEU A 53 2.97 -9.58 -13.49
C LEU A 53 2.98 -8.12 -13.01
N ALA A 54 3.72 -7.82 -11.94
CA ALA A 54 3.88 -6.45 -11.47
C ALA A 54 4.52 -5.54 -12.52
N GLU A 55 5.56 -6.01 -13.21
CA GLU A 55 6.23 -5.27 -14.29
C GLU A 55 5.29 -5.07 -15.49
N LEU A 56 4.62 -6.12 -15.96
CA LEU A 56 3.69 -6.04 -17.08
C LEU A 56 2.54 -5.07 -16.78
N ILE A 57 1.95 -5.14 -15.57
CA ILE A 57 0.91 -4.19 -15.15
C ILE A 57 1.44 -2.75 -15.18
N ALA A 58 2.65 -2.52 -14.69
CA ALA A 58 3.26 -1.20 -14.70
C ALA A 58 3.50 -0.67 -16.13
N ARG A 59 4.01 -1.52 -17.03
CA ARG A 59 4.33 -1.16 -18.42
C ARG A 59 3.11 -0.93 -19.30
N GLU A 60 2.09 -1.76 -19.16
CA GLU A 60 0.89 -1.74 -20.01
C GLU A 60 -0.19 -0.75 -19.53
N SER A 61 0.01 -0.13 -18.36
CA SER A 61 -0.92 0.87 -17.83
C SER A 61 -0.91 2.15 -18.67
N LYS A 62 -2.03 2.46 -19.32
CA LYS A 62 -2.24 3.70 -20.10
C LYS A 62 -2.52 4.94 -19.22
N GLY A 63 -2.54 4.77 -17.90
CA GLY A 63 -2.85 5.79 -16.90
C GLY A 63 -2.10 5.55 -15.60
N ALA A 64 -2.71 5.87 -14.46
CA ALA A 64 -2.12 5.55 -13.17
C ALA A 64 -1.92 4.03 -13.06
N VAL A 65 -0.68 3.60 -12.81
CA VAL A 65 -0.37 2.20 -12.49
C VAL A 65 -1.15 1.86 -11.22
N PRO A 66 -1.96 0.78 -11.17
CA PRO A 66 -2.66 0.41 -9.94
C PRO A 66 -1.67 -0.11 -8.89
N ALA A 67 -2.02 0.03 -7.61
CA ALA A 67 -1.41 -0.80 -6.58
C ALA A 67 -1.86 -2.24 -6.79
N VAL A 68 -0.97 -3.23 -6.65
CA VAL A 68 -1.29 -4.63 -6.91
C VAL A 68 -1.21 -5.43 -5.62
N LEU A 69 -2.34 -5.97 -5.18
CA LEU A 69 -2.42 -6.86 -4.03
C LEU A 69 -2.54 -8.29 -4.51
N PHE A 70 -1.49 -9.08 -4.29
CA PHE A 70 -1.46 -10.50 -4.53
C PHE A 70 -1.96 -11.26 -3.29
N ASP A 71 -2.84 -12.23 -3.51
CA ASP A 71 -3.38 -13.14 -2.49
C ASP A 71 -3.40 -14.58 -3.02
N ASN A 72 -3.62 -15.55 -2.12
CA ASN A 72 -3.61 -16.98 -2.43
C ASN A 72 -2.33 -17.41 -3.18
N ILE A 73 -1.18 -16.93 -2.72
CA ILE A 73 0.13 -17.16 -3.36
C ILE A 73 0.51 -18.64 -3.21
N LYS A 74 0.95 -19.26 -4.32
CA LYS A 74 1.31 -20.68 -4.37
C LYS A 74 2.38 -21.03 -3.34
N ASP A 75 2.25 -22.20 -2.71
CA ASP A 75 3.09 -22.74 -1.63
C ASP A 75 3.00 -22.02 -0.28
N TYR A 76 2.20 -20.94 -0.17
CA TYR A 76 1.99 -20.22 1.09
C TYR A 76 0.57 -20.40 1.64
N PRO A 77 0.37 -20.35 2.97
CA PRO A 77 -0.96 -20.40 3.56
C PRO A 77 -1.84 -19.22 3.13
N LYS A 78 -3.16 -19.43 3.10
CA LYS A 78 -4.12 -18.34 2.86
C LYS A 78 -3.95 -17.20 3.88
N GLY A 79 -4.09 -15.96 3.41
CA GLY A 79 -3.93 -14.74 4.22
C GLY A 79 -2.52 -14.14 4.16
N TYR A 80 -1.54 -14.85 3.62
CA TYR A 80 -0.22 -14.30 3.28
C TYR A 80 -0.33 -13.58 1.93
N ARG A 81 -0.14 -12.26 1.96
CA ARG A 81 -0.38 -11.37 0.81
C ARG A 81 0.85 -10.52 0.52
N ALA A 82 0.98 -10.07 -0.72
CA ALA A 82 2.05 -9.18 -1.14
C ALA A 82 1.48 -7.95 -1.84
N LEU A 83 1.95 -6.76 -1.48
CA LEU A 83 1.50 -5.48 -2.05
C LEU A 83 2.62 -4.83 -2.84
N PHE A 84 2.32 -4.47 -4.09
CA PHE A 84 3.25 -3.84 -5.02
C PHE A 84 2.72 -2.49 -5.49
N ALA A 85 3.63 -1.66 -6.01
CA ALA A 85 3.31 -0.40 -6.68
C ALA A 85 2.51 0.62 -5.83
N GLN A 86 2.65 0.56 -4.50
CA GLN A 86 1.94 1.43 -3.55
C GLN A 86 2.10 2.94 -3.84
N ASN A 87 3.25 3.35 -4.40
CA ASN A 87 3.56 4.75 -4.73
C ASN A 87 3.52 5.08 -6.23
N ALA A 88 3.06 4.16 -7.10
CA ALA A 88 3.15 4.32 -8.55
C ALA A 88 2.03 5.18 -9.19
N SER A 89 1.45 6.11 -8.42
CA SER A 89 0.40 7.04 -8.86
C SER A 89 0.55 8.36 -8.12
N PHE A 90 0.34 9.49 -8.80
CA PHE A 90 0.34 10.81 -8.15
C PHE A 90 -0.72 10.90 -7.05
N LYS A 91 -1.91 10.34 -7.29
CA LYS A 91 -3.01 10.38 -6.32
C LYS A 91 -2.67 9.58 -5.06
N ARG A 92 -2.09 8.38 -5.21
CA ARG A 92 -1.64 7.58 -4.06
C ARG A 92 -0.43 8.18 -3.36
N MET A 93 0.49 8.79 -4.12
CA MET A 93 1.60 9.52 -3.52
C MET A 93 1.09 10.70 -2.68
N ALA A 94 0.12 11.48 -3.19
CA ALA A 94 -0.52 12.55 -2.44
C ALA A 94 -1.23 12.03 -1.19
N LEU A 95 -1.97 10.91 -1.29
CA LEU A 95 -2.58 10.24 -0.15
C LEU A 95 -1.55 9.87 0.93
N ASN A 96 -0.47 9.19 0.52
CA ASN A 96 0.60 8.72 1.42
C ASN A 96 1.34 9.88 2.10
N LEU A 97 1.44 11.01 1.41
CA LEU A 97 2.06 12.21 1.92
C LEU A 97 1.07 13.11 2.68
N GLY A 98 -0.21 12.75 2.79
CA GLY A 98 -1.24 13.62 3.38
C GLY A 98 -1.33 14.98 2.69
N LEU A 99 -1.22 15.00 1.36
CA LEU A 99 -1.32 16.17 0.49
C LEU A 99 -2.59 16.08 -0.36
N PRO A 100 -3.17 17.20 -0.84
CA PRO A 100 -4.39 17.19 -1.62
C PRO A 100 -4.31 16.26 -2.85
N LEU A 101 -5.32 15.38 -3.01
CA LEU A 101 -5.31 14.27 -3.98
C LEU A 101 -5.28 14.72 -5.46
N GLN A 102 -5.66 15.97 -5.73
CA GLN A 102 -5.65 16.57 -7.05
C GLN A 102 -4.25 17.04 -7.51
N LEU A 103 -3.26 17.09 -6.60
CA LEU A 103 -1.91 17.49 -6.95
C LEU A 103 -1.21 16.42 -7.79
N SER A 104 -0.47 16.86 -8.80
CA SER A 104 0.31 15.99 -9.69
C SER A 104 1.59 16.69 -10.15
N GLY A 105 2.52 15.91 -10.73
CA GLY A 105 3.74 16.44 -11.33
C GLY A 105 4.53 17.38 -10.41
N LEU A 106 4.89 18.56 -10.92
CA LEU A 106 5.68 19.55 -10.17
C LEU A 106 4.94 20.16 -8.99
N ASP A 107 3.62 20.26 -9.03
CA ASP A 107 2.86 20.85 -7.92
C ASP A 107 2.85 19.94 -6.70
N LEU A 108 2.77 18.62 -6.92
CA LEU A 108 2.95 17.63 -5.85
C LEU A 108 4.37 17.71 -5.26
N VAL A 109 5.40 17.84 -6.10
CA VAL A 109 6.80 17.97 -5.67
C VAL A 109 6.99 19.23 -4.81
N ARG A 110 6.43 20.38 -5.24
CA ARG A 110 6.50 21.65 -4.50
C ARG A 110 5.78 21.54 -3.16
N ALA A 111 4.58 20.99 -3.14
CA ALA A 111 3.81 20.80 -1.91
C ALA A 111 4.53 19.87 -0.92
N PHE A 112 5.15 18.79 -1.41
CA PHE A 112 5.94 17.91 -0.56
C PHE A 112 7.18 18.61 0.03
N ARG A 113 7.91 19.39 -0.77
CA ARG A 113 9.04 20.20 -0.29
C ARG A 113 8.63 21.20 0.78
N GLN A 114 7.50 21.89 0.59
CA GLN A 114 6.96 22.83 1.58
C GLN A 114 6.57 22.11 2.88
N LYS A 115 5.93 20.94 2.78
CA LYS A 115 5.59 20.12 3.94
C LYS A 115 6.82 19.68 4.74
N LEU A 116 7.89 19.28 4.04
CA LEU A 116 9.16 18.91 4.69
C LEU A 116 9.84 20.12 5.35
N ALA A 117 9.83 21.28 4.71
CA ALA A 117 10.44 22.50 5.25
C ALA A 117 9.72 23.01 6.52
N ALA A 118 8.41 22.81 6.61
CA ALA A 118 7.58 23.17 7.75
C ALA A 118 7.35 22.01 8.74
N HIS A 119 8.11 20.91 8.62
CA HIS A 119 7.89 19.74 9.45
C HIS A 119 8.36 19.96 10.89
N GLU A 120 7.41 19.90 11.82
CA GLU A 120 7.69 19.76 13.24
C GLU A 120 7.48 18.30 13.67
N PRO A 121 8.50 17.65 14.27
CA PRO A 121 8.36 16.28 14.76
C PRO A 121 7.26 16.14 15.82
N ILE A 122 6.39 15.15 15.64
CA ILE A 122 5.37 14.81 16.63
C ILE A 122 5.90 13.64 17.46
N PRO A 123 5.97 13.75 18.80
CA PRO A 123 6.41 12.64 19.65
C PRO A 123 5.54 11.39 19.45
N HIS A 124 6.19 10.23 19.37
CA HIS A 124 5.48 8.95 19.30
C HIS A 124 4.78 8.64 20.63
N LYS A 125 3.74 7.81 20.57
CA LYS A 125 3.07 7.26 21.76
C LYS A 125 3.46 5.80 21.94
N VAL A 126 3.97 5.46 23.12
CA VAL A 126 4.23 4.06 23.48
C VAL A 126 2.91 3.38 23.84
N VAL A 127 2.61 2.26 23.19
CA VAL A 127 1.40 1.46 23.41
C VAL A 127 1.77 0.04 23.82
N LYS A 128 0.90 -0.61 24.60
CA LYS A 128 1.15 -1.97 25.13
C LYS A 128 0.79 -3.10 24.17
N SER A 129 -0.09 -2.83 23.20
CA SER A 129 -0.61 -3.82 22.27
C SER A 129 -0.97 -3.18 20.94
N GLY A 130 -1.17 -4.01 19.92
CA GLY A 130 -1.66 -3.59 18.61
C GLY A 130 -1.70 -4.77 17.62
N PRO A 131 -2.31 -4.61 16.44
CA PRO A 131 -2.49 -5.69 15.47
C PRO A 131 -1.18 -6.32 14.98
N ILE A 132 -0.06 -5.61 15.08
CA ILE A 132 1.27 -6.13 14.72
C ILE A 132 1.73 -7.27 15.64
N LEU A 133 1.15 -7.41 16.84
CA LEU A 133 1.50 -8.42 17.84
C LEU A 133 0.56 -9.64 17.84
N GLU A 134 -0.36 -9.75 16.87
CA GLU A 134 -1.32 -10.87 16.80
C GLU A 134 -0.66 -12.22 16.50
N ASN A 135 0.51 -12.22 15.84
CA ASN A 135 1.27 -13.42 15.51
C ASN A 135 2.73 -13.23 15.96
N VAL A 136 3.18 -14.03 16.92
CA VAL A 136 4.53 -13.93 17.49
C VAL A 136 5.28 -15.24 17.25
N LEU A 137 6.42 -15.16 16.57
CA LEU A 137 7.37 -16.26 16.37
C LEU A 137 8.69 -15.86 17.03
N SER A 138 9.35 -16.78 17.72
CA SER A 138 10.60 -16.48 18.45
C SER A 138 11.59 -17.64 18.39
N GLY A 139 12.89 -17.30 18.46
CA GLY A 139 13.97 -18.29 18.43
C GLY A 139 13.90 -19.20 17.20
N LYS A 140 13.82 -20.51 17.44
CA LYS A 140 13.78 -21.54 16.39
C LYS A 140 12.53 -21.50 15.50
N ASP A 141 11.47 -20.81 15.92
CA ASP A 141 10.23 -20.69 15.15
C ASP A 141 10.31 -19.59 14.09
N VAL A 142 11.39 -18.79 14.08
CA VAL A 142 11.64 -17.76 13.08
C VAL A 142 12.11 -18.40 11.79
N ASN A 143 11.27 -18.32 10.75
CA ASN A 143 11.59 -18.72 9.39
C ASN A 143 11.15 -17.60 8.43
N LEU A 144 12.11 -16.95 7.77
CA LEU A 144 11.83 -15.87 6.81
C LEU A 144 11.10 -16.39 5.56
N LEU A 145 11.40 -17.62 5.16
CA LEU A 145 10.76 -18.29 4.02
C LEU A 145 9.33 -18.77 4.34
N LYS A 146 8.80 -18.45 5.53
CA LYS A 146 7.37 -18.61 5.84
C LYS A 146 6.51 -17.54 5.15
N PHE A 147 7.12 -16.41 4.76
CA PHE A 147 6.45 -15.34 4.04
C PHE A 147 6.72 -15.45 2.54
N PRO A 148 5.79 -14.99 1.68
CA PRO A 148 5.94 -15.01 0.23
C PRO A 148 6.97 -13.99 -0.21
N VAL A 149 8.25 -14.32 -0.02
CA VAL A 149 9.38 -13.53 -0.52
C VAL A 149 9.49 -13.82 -2.01
N PRO A 150 9.21 -12.84 -2.88
CA PRO A 150 9.22 -13.08 -4.31
C PRO A 150 10.65 -13.22 -4.83
N PHE A 151 10.88 -14.17 -5.74
CA PHE A 151 12.05 -14.12 -6.61
C PHE A 151 11.69 -13.24 -7.80
N MET A 152 12.26 -12.03 -7.84
CA MET A 152 11.71 -10.92 -8.61
C MET A 152 12.10 -10.97 -10.09
N HIS A 153 13.38 -11.17 -10.38
CA HIS A 153 13.92 -11.27 -11.73
C HIS A 153 14.82 -12.49 -11.86
N GLU A 154 14.89 -13.06 -13.07
CA GLU A 154 15.64 -14.29 -13.37
C GLU A 154 17.11 -14.24 -12.97
N LEU A 155 17.71 -13.05 -13.00
CA LEU A 155 19.14 -12.82 -12.75
C LEU A 155 19.42 -12.23 -11.36
N ASP A 156 18.44 -12.18 -10.47
CA ASP A 156 18.68 -11.78 -9.08
C ASP A 156 19.53 -12.86 -8.38
N GLY A 157 20.65 -12.50 -7.74
CA GLY A 157 21.58 -13.45 -7.10
C GLY A 157 22.89 -12.84 -6.64
#